data_AF-A0AAN1DHF0-F1
#
_entry.id   AF-A0AAN1DHF0-F1
#
_cell.length_a   1.000
_cell.length_b   1.000
_cell.length_c   1.000
_cell.angle_alpha   90.00
_cell.angle_beta   90.00
_cell.angle_gamma   90.00
#
_symmetry.space_group_name_H-M   'P 1'
#
loop_
_entity.id
_entity.type
_entity.pdbx_description
1 polymer ?
#
loop_
_entity_poly.entity_id
_entity_poly.type
_entity_poly.pdbx_seq_one_letter_code
_entity_poly.pdbx_strand_id
1 'polypeptide(L)'
;MVRTNPKKYSAVQAISIIADGSSGRESFGGFYEKYIDELLVLFRTRYFTNSNYFYTVKPGDRSRWRELAGVHVELAIPDRLDPIKAKAYLRDQIISTFEIGNSSAKDLWSHDTPPDVHVTSGQGNAGFTSLNAALDYLAAHPDKSAWVMNWDAPSFPPKDEQINENMVVLFLAGPDLKTEREPLAWIGKAARSNVKDFEAKQGASRAVQAWKSAIDAAASNAGVPVSSVNYIVHDAGKGSDAASTRIASLSQTLTEVLPEYDFRTQTFNTSALLGDMGAGAALTDVALAIGRANHLGGNVLVAGTTDTEHPTAVVVVAPSKLTPIDAGKDWFRARGENNAYLPWWGRRHDARPASQGYSE
;
A
#
# COMPACT_ATOMS: atom_id res chain seq x y z
N MET A 1 2.05 -12.37 -24.13
CA MET A 1 2.16 -10.89 -24.23
C MET A 1 3.53 -10.42 -24.70
N VAL A 2 4.63 -10.67 -23.98
CA VAL A 2 5.99 -10.21 -24.37
C VAL A 2 6.43 -10.71 -25.76
N ARG A 3 6.20 -11.98 -26.08
CA ARG A 3 6.50 -12.52 -27.43
C ARG A 3 5.73 -11.82 -28.56
N THR A 4 4.52 -11.34 -28.28
CA THR A 4 3.59 -10.75 -29.26
C THR A 4 3.82 -9.24 -29.43
N ASN A 5 4.16 -8.53 -28.35
CA ASN A 5 4.46 -7.10 -28.38
C ASN A 5 5.65 -6.78 -27.45
N PRO A 6 6.88 -7.16 -27.82
CA PRO A 6 8.05 -7.00 -26.96
C PRO A 6 8.35 -5.53 -26.67
N LYS A 7 8.11 -4.62 -27.63
CA LYS A 7 8.33 -3.18 -27.40
C LYS A 7 7.50 -2.65 -26.24
N LYS A 8 6.23 -3.07 -26.12
CA LYS A 8 5.32 -2.64 -25.05
C LYS A 8 5.59 -3.32 -23.71
N TYR A 9 6.11 -4.55 -23.71
CA TYR A 9 6.19 -5.37 -22.49
C TYR A 9 7.61 -5.75 -22.03
N SER A 10 8.67 -5.27 -22.71
CA SER A 10 10.07 -5.54 -22.34
C SER A 10 10.71 -4.44 -21.48
N ALA A 11 9.99 -3.36 -21.17
CA ALA A 11 10.47 -2.27 -20.33
C ALA A 11 9.38 -1.79 -19.37
N VAL A 12 9.79 -1.25 -18.23
CA VAL A 12 8.88 -0.56 -17.30
C VAL A 12 8.41 0.74 -17.96
N GLN A 13 7.12 0.81 -18.23
CA GLN A 13 6.45 1.95 -18.88
C GLN A 13 4.95 1.90 -18.58
N ALA A 14 4.23 2.99 -18.85
CA ALA A 14 2.77 2.99 -18.82
C ALA A 14 2.22 1.96 -19.83
N ILE A 15 1.31 1.09 -19.39
CA ILE A 15 0.76 0.00 -20.22
C ILE A 15 -0.71 0.23 -20.60
N SER A 16 -1.45 0.95 -19.77
CA SER A 16 -2.88 1.27 -19.93
C SER A 16 -3.21 2.49 -19.07
N ILE A 17 -4.19 3.25 -19.53
CA ILE A 17 -4.82 4.31 -18.76
C ILE A 17 -5.74 3.66 -17.71
N ILE A 18 -5.70 4.16 -16.48
CA ILE A 18 -6.66 3.82 -15.40
C ILE A 18 -7.66 4.97 -15.26
N ALA A 19 -7.15 6.21 -15.17
CA ALA A 19 -7.96 7.43 -15.19
C ALA A 19 -7.51 8.30 -16.37
N ASP A 20 -8.45 8.80 -17.17
CA ASP A 20 -8.14 9.65 -18.33
C ASP A 20 -7.91 11.11 -17.87
N GLY A 21 -6.65 11.57 -17.96
CA GLY A 21 -6.22 12.93 -17.64
C GLY A 21 -6.57 13.96 -18.70
N SER A 22 -7.27 13.56 -19.77
CA SER A 22 -7.63 14.41 -20.91
C SER A 22 -6.41 15.08 -21.54
N SER A 23 -5.31 14.33 -21.66
CA SER A 23 -4.02 14.85 -22.13
C SER A 23 -3.51 16.02 -21.26
N GLY A 24 -3.67 15.91 -19.94
CA GLY A 24 -3.24 16.93 -18.98
C GLY A 24 -4.19 18.11 -18.80
N ARG A 25 -5.40 18.06 -19.37
CA ARG A 25 -6.40 19.15 -19.28
C ARG A 25 -7.39 18.98 -18.14
N GLU A 26 -7.50 17.77 -17.59
CA GLU A 26 -8.33 17.53 -16.42
C GLU A 26 -7.77 18.29 -15.20
N SER A 27 -8.66 18.69 -14.31
CA SER A 27 -8.30 19.27 -13.03
C SER A 27 -7.64 18.23 -12.13
N PHE A 28 -6.77 18.66 -11.19
CA PHE A 28 -6.14 17.70 -10.28
C PHE A 28 -7.16 16.95 -9.40
N GLY A 29 -8.21 17.65 -8.95
CA GLY A 29 -9.33 17.05 -8.23
C GLY A 29 -10.11 16.07 -9.10
N GLY A 30 -10.49 16.45 -10.33
CA GLY A 30 -11.18 15.55 -11.26
C GLY A 30 -10.37 14.31 -11.61
N PHE A 31 -9.03 14.41 -11.65
CA PHE A 31 -8.16 13.25 -11.87
C PHE A 31 -8.17 12.29 -10.67
N TYR A 32 -8.12 12.81 -9.45
CA TYR A 32 -8.34 12.01 -8.23
C TYR A 32 -9.70 11.30 -8.25
N GLU A 33 -10.75 12.05 -8.56
CA GLU A 33 -12.14 11.53 -8.62
C GLU A 33 -12.26 10.34 -9.57
N LYS A 34 -11.67 10.42 -10.77
CA LYS A 34 -11.64 9.31 -11.74
C LYS A 34 -10.92 8.07 -11.23
N TYR A 35 -9.83 8.23 -10.48
CA TYR A 35 -9.14 7.10 -9.86
C TYR A 35 -10.03 6.39 -8.83
N ILE A 36 -10.78 7.15 -8.04
CA ILE A 36 -11.71 6.62 -7.04
C ILE A 36 -12.87 5.89 -7.74
N ASP A 37 -13.46 6.48 -8.76
CA ASP A 37 -14.55 5.87 -9.54
C ASP A 37 -14.12 4.52 -10.12
N GLU A 38 -12.98 4.47 -10.81
CA GLU A 38 -12.49 3.25 -11.44
C GLU A 38 -12.20 2.16 -10.40
N LEU A 39 -11.53 2.52 -9.29
CA LEU A 39 -11.26 1.60 -8.19
C LEU A 39 -12.55 0.98 -7.65
N LEU A 40 -13.56 1.79 -7.32
CA LEU A 40 -14.76 1.34 -6.64
C LEU A 40 -15.67 0.52 -7.58
N VAL A 41 -15.77 0.90 -8.85
CA VAL A 41 -16.51 0.12 -9.88
C VAL A 41 -15.91 -1.26 -10.07
N LEU A 42 -14.58 -1.34 -10.18
CA LEU A 42 -13.85 -2.60 -10.23
C LEU A 42 -14.13 -3.43 -8.97
N PHE A 43 -14.27 -2.78 -7.82
CA PHE A 43 -14.52 -3.46 -6.55
C PHE A 43 -15.93 -4.02 -6.40
N ARG A 44 -16.94 -3.25 -6.78
CA ARG A 44 -18.35 -3.68 -6.75
C ARG A 44 -18.59 -4.91 -7.63
N THR A 45 -18.11 -4.83 -8.88
CA THR A 45 -18.46 -5.79 -9.92
C THR A 45 -17.84 -7.16 -9.68
N ARG A 46 -16.62 -7.21 -9.11
CA ARG A 46 -15.87 -8.46 -8.98
C ARG A 46 -15.77 -8.99 -7.55
N TYR A 47 -15.73 -8.12 -6.55
CA TYR A 47 -15.54 -8.55 -5.15
C TYR A 47 -16.86 -8.59 -4.41
N PHE A 48 -17.54 -7.45 -4.33
CA PHE A 48 -18.69 -7.30 -3.43
C PHE A 48 -19.89 -8.21 -3.78
N THR A 49 -20.09 -8.46 -5.07
CA THR A 49 -21.21 -9.26 -5.60
C THR A 49 -20.86 -10.72 -5.84
N ASN A 50 -19.71 -11.18 -5.33
CA ASN A 50 -19.24 -12.55 -5.45
C ASN A 50 -19.02 -13.17 -4.06
N SER A 51 -19.65 -14.33 -3.79
CA SER A 51 -19.63 -15.01 -2.49
C SER A 51 -18.26 -15.55 -2.09
N ASN A 52 -17.32 -15.63 -3.02
CA ASN A 52 -15.99 -16.20 -2.79
C ASN A 52 -14.96 -15.14 -2.35
N TYR A 53 -15.31 -13.85 -2.40
CA TYR A 53 -14.40 -12.76 -2.04
C TYR A 53 -14.57 -12.29 -0.61
N PHE A 54 -13.54 -11.60 -0.11
CA PHE A 54 -13.46 -11.17 1.28
C PHE A 54 -14.60 -10.22 1.62
N TYR A 55 -14.74 -9.07 0.95
CA TYR A 55 -15.93 -8.24 1.10
C TYR A 55 -17.04 -8.78 0.21
N THR A 56 -18.20 -9.09 0.79
CA THR A 56 -19.31 -9.68 0.06
C THR A 56 -20.64 -9.58 0.81
N VAL A 57 -21.73 -9.40 0.06
CA VAL A 57 -23.13 -9.49 0.52
C VAL A 57 -23.92 -10.57 -0.22
N LYS A 58 -23.23 -11.41 -1.00
CA LYS A 58 -23.86 -12.47 -1.79
C LYS A 58 -24.30 -13.70 -0.99
N PRO A 59 -23.61 -14.14 0.07
CA PRO A 59 -24.03 -15.34 0.81
C PRO A 59 -25.51 -15.25 1.24
N GLY A 60 -26.27 -16.35 1.08
CA GLY A 60 -27.68 -16.36 1.46
C GLY A 60 -27.91 -16.18 2.96
N ASP A 61 -26.93 -16.53 3.77
CA ASP A 61 -26.88 -16.23 5.20
C ASP A 61 -26.17 -14.88 5.43
N ARG A 62 -26.92 -13.90 5.94
CA ARG A 62 -26.43 -12.54 6.25
C ARG A 62 -25.33 -12.53 7.31
N SER A 63 -25.26 -13.54 8.19
CA SER A 63 -24.19 -13.64 9.19
C SER A 63 -22.80 -13.83 8.57
N ARG A 64 -22.75 -14.25 7.29
CA ARG A 64 -21.53 -14.44 6.52
C ARG A 64 -21.17 -13.23 5.66
N TRP A 65 -21.96 -12.15 5.74
CA TRP A 65 -21.66 -10.94 5.01
C TRP A 65 -20.44 -10.25 5.62
N ARG A 66 -19.62 -9.69 4.74
CA ARG A 66 -18.52 -8.81 5.07
C ARG A 66 -18.75 -7.55 4.25
N GLU A 67 -19.69 -6.76 4.72
CA GLU A 67 -20.16 -5.58 4.01
C GLU A 67 -19.25 -4.37 4.26
N LEU A 68 -19.49 -3.28 3.53
CA LEU A 68 -18.71 -2.04 3.60
C LEU A 68 -19.43 -0.90 4.32
N ALA A 69 -20.65 -1.14 4.83
CA ALA A 69 -21.32 -0.21 5.71
C ALA A 69 -20.46 0.03 6.97
N GLY A 70 -20.25 1.29 7.33
CA GLY A 70 -19.39 1.67 8.46
C GLY A 70 -17.90 1.34 8.31
N VAL A 71 -17.40 1.02 7.11
CA VAL A 71 -15.97 0.75 6.92
C VAL A 71 -15.12 1.96 7.32
N HIS A 72 -14.04 1.71 8.06
CA HIS A 72 -13.06 2.73 8.41
C HIS A 72 -11.99 2.83 7.33
N VAL A 73 -11.71 4.06 6.88
CA VAL A 73 -10.80 4.35 5.78
C VAL A 73 -9.84 5.46 6.17
N GLU A 74 -8.55 5.20 6.07
CA GLU A 74 -7.48 6.17 6.23
C GLU A 74 -6.88 6.48 4.85
N LEU A 75 -6.99 7.72 4.40
CA LEU A 75 -6.54 8.15 3.07
C LEU A 75 -5.42 9.19 3.15
N ALA A 76 -4.26 8.87 2.59
CA ALA A 76 -3.17 9.82 2.38
C ALA A 76 -3.26 10.49 0.99
N ILE A 77 -3.15 11.82 0.94
CA ILE A 77 -3.20 12.61 -0.30
C ILE A 77 -2.15 13.74 -0.28
N PRO A 78 -1.80 14.33 -1.44
CA PRO A 78 -0.91 15.48 -1.47
C PRO A 78 -1.57 16.77 -0.98
N ASP A 79 -0.77 17.71 -0.47
CA ASP A 79 -1.22 19.02 0.04
C ASP A 79 -1.96 19.89 -0.99
N ARG A 80 -1.76 19.61 -2.28
CA ARG A 80 -2.41 20.30 -3.41
C ARG A 80 -3.83 19.80 -3.72
N LEU A 81 -4.30 18.77 -3.01
CA LEU A 81 -5.69 18.28 -3.09
C LEU A 81 -6.44 18.70 -1.83
N ASP A 82 -7.65 19.25 -2.01
CA ASP A 82 -8.51 19.67 -0.90
C ASP A 82 -8.96 18.45 -0.07
N PRO A 83 -8.52 18.31 1.20
CA PRO A 83 -8.80 17.13 2.00
C PRO A 83 -10.28 16.98 2.36
N ILE A 84 -11.03 18.09 2.47
CA ILE A 84 -12.46 18.04 2.80
C ILE A 84 -13.22 17.51 1.59
N LYS A 85 -12.90 17.97 0.39
CA LYS A 85 -13.52 17.49 -0.85
C LYS A 85 -13.15 16.04 -1.13
N ALA A 86 -11.88 15.67 -1.00
CA ALA A 86 -11.43 14.30 -1.21
C ALA A 86 -12.13 13.31 -0.24
N LYS A 87 -12.21 13.68 1.05
CA LYS A 87 -12.96 12.91 2.06
C LYS A 87 -14.43 12.73 1.68
N ALA A 88 -15.11 13.81 1.35
CA ALA A 88 -16.53 13.79 1.02
C ALA A 88 -16.77 12.93 -0.23
N TYR A 89 -15.97 13.14 -1.28
CA TYR A 89 -16.09 12.41 -2.52
C TYR A 89 -15.90 10.90 -2.34
N LEU A 90 -14.81 10.46 -1.68
CA LEU A 90 -14.59 9.04 -1.41
C LEU A 90 -15.73 8.42 -0.60
N ARG A 91 -16.18 9.11 0.46
CA ARG A 91 -17.31 8.64 1.28
C ARG A 91 -18.57 8.46 0.44
N ASP A 92 -18.94 9.47 -0.35
CA ASP A 92 -20.17 9.48 -1.14
C ASP A 92 -20.10 8.43 -2.26
N GLN A 93 -18.94 8.24 -2.88
CA GLN A 93 -18.75 7.19 -3.89
C GLN A 93 -18.81 5.78 -3.30
N ILE A 94 -18.30 5.53 -2.10
CA ILE A 94 -18.48 4.24 -1.42
C ILE A 94 -19.97 4.01 -1.13
N ILE A 95 -20.68 5.01 -0.60
CA ILE A 95 -22.13 4.90 -0.32
C ILE A 95 -22.90 4.56 -1.60
N SER A 96 -22.68 5.32 -2.67
CA SER A 96 -23.36 5.14 -3.96
C SER A 96 -23.02 3.80 -4.60
N THR A 97 -21.72 3.46 -4.66
CA THR A 97 -21.24 2.25 -5.33
C THR A 97 -21.71 0.98 -4.64
N PHE A 98 -21.79 0.96 -3.31
CA PHE A 98 -22.20 -0.23 -2.55
C PHE A 98 -23.64 -0.14 -2.02
N GLU A 99 -24.41 0.85 -2.48
CA GLU A 99 -25.85 1.03 -2.18
C GLU A 99 -26.17 1.14 -0.68
N ILE A 100 -25.22 1.62 0.13
CA ILE A 100 -25.35 1.68 1.60
C ILE A 100 -26.52 2.60 1.96
N GLY A 101 -27.54 2.06 2.63
CA GLY A 101 -28.74 2.80 3.03
C GLY A 101 -29.78 3.00 1.91
N ASN A 102 -29.56 2.47 0.70
CA ASN A 102 -30.54 2.58 -0.37
C ASN A 102 -31.78 1.71 -0.07
N SER A 103 -32.95 2.35 0.08
CA SER A 103 -34.21 1.69 0.41
C SER A 103 -34.70 0.69 -0.64
N SER A 104 -34.22 0.83 -1.88
CA SER A 104 -34.55 -0.05 -3.02
C SER A 104 -33.59 -1.22 -3.18
N ALA A 105 -32.50 -1.28 -2.39
CA ALA A 105 -31.45 -2.29 -2.47
C ALA A 105 -31.10 -2.88 -1.08
N LYS A 106 -32.13 -3.23 -0.31
CA LYS A 106 -32.01 -3.74 1.08
C LYS A 106 -31.34 -5.12 1.19
N ASP A 107 -31.01 -5.74 0.07
CA ASP A 107 -30.24 -6.98 -0.06
C ASP A 107 -28.74 -6.72 -0.27
N LEU A 108 -28.30 -5.46 -0.24
CA LEU A 108 -26.89 -5.07 -0.39
C LEU A 108 -26.27 -4.42 0.86
N TRP A 109 -27.04 -4.28 1.94
CA TRP A 109 -26.58 -3.73 3.21
C TRP A 109 -27.42 -4.25 4.39
N SER A 110 -26.82 -4.32 5.59
CA SER A 110 -27.50 -4.70 6.83
C SER A 110 -27.72 -3.50 7.78
N HIS A 111 -26.90 -2.48 7.68
CA HIS A 111 -27.08 -1.17 8.31
C HIS A 111 -26.68 -0.03 7.36
N ASP A 112 -27.21 1.17 7.60
CA ASP A 112 -27.05 2.36 6.75
C ASP A 112 -25.91 3.28 7.22
N THR A 113 -25.06 2.80 8.13
CA THR A 113 -23.95 3.58 8.67
C THR A 113 -22.98 3.97 7.54
N PRO A 114 -22.76 5.27 7.31
CA PRO A 114 -21.81 5.73 6.31
C PRO A 114 -20.37 5.29 6.64
N PRO A 115 -19.50 5.16 5.62
CA PRO A 115 -18.07 4.96 5.84
C PRO A 115 -17.45 6.07 6.69
N ASP A 116 -16.54 5.68 7.58
CA ASP A 116 -15.74 6.58 8.41
C ASP A 116 -14.40 6.88 7.72
N VAL A 117 -14.37 7.96 6.95
CA VAL A 117 -13.20 8.35 6.13
C VAL A 117 -12.40 9.44 6.83
N HIS A 118 -11.11 9.20 7.01
CA HIS A 118 -10.12 10.16 7.53
C HIS A 118 -9.07 10.45 6.45
N VAL A 119 -8.58 11.69 6.44
CA VAL A 119 -7.65 12.15 5.41
C VAL A 119 -6.42 12.75 6.06
N THR A 120 -5.25 12.27 5.64
CA THR A 120 -3.94 12.84 5.97
C THR A 120 -3.36 13.49 4.72
N SER A 121 -3.23 14.82 4.73
CA SER A 121 -2.48 15.54 3.69
C SER A 121 -0.99 15.54 4.01
N GLY A 122 -0.15 15.36 2.99
CA GLY A 122 1.28 15.55 3.12
C GLY A 122 2.06 15.09 1.90
N GLN A 123 3.34 14.76 2.12
CA GLN A 123 4.27 14.30 1.07
C GLN A 123 4.53 12.79 1.24
N GLY A 124 5.70 12.30 0.82
CA GLY A 124 6.07 10.87 0.81
C GLY A 124 5.77 10.06 2.07
N ASN A 125 5.84 10.67 3.25
CA ASN A 125 5.59 9.97 4.52
C ASN A 125 4.12 10.02 5.00
N ALA A 126 3.21 10.69 4.31
CA ALA A 126 1.80 10.80 4.72
C ALA A 126 1.12 9.44 4.86
N GLY A 127 1.43 8.49 3.98
CA GLY A 127 0.89 7.12 4.05
C GLY A 127 1.30 6.35 5.31
N PHE A 128 2.47 6.63 5.91
CA PHE A 128 2.83 6.00 7.19
C PHE A 128 1.96 6.48 8.35
N THR A 129 1.56 7.76 8.32
CA THR A 129 0.62 8.32 9.31
C THR A 129 -0.75 7.66 9.18
N SER A 130 -1.29 7.59 7.95
CA SER A 130 -2.55 6.88 7.66
C SER A 130 -2.49 5.40 8.04
N LEU A 131 -1.37 4.72 7.78
CA LEU A 131 -1.17 3.34 8.21
C LEU A 131 -1.23 3.20 9.73
N ASN A 132 -0.54 4.07 10.47
CA ASN A 132 -0.55 4.03 11.93
C ASN A 132 -1.94 4.30 12.50
N ALA A 133 -2.68 5.27 11.95
CA ALA A 133 -4.04 5.58 12.37
C ALA A 133 -4.99 4.38 12.17
N ALA A 134 -4.88 3.67 11.05
CA ALA A 134 -5.66 2.46 10.82
C ALA A 134 -5.27 1.31 11.77
N LEU A 135 -3.98 1.17 12.10
CA LEU A 135 -3.52 0.19 13.10
C LEU A 135 -3.99 0.55 14.52
N ASP A 136 -4.08 1.84 14.85
CA ASP A 136 -4.70 2.32 16.10
C ASP A 136 -6.19 1.99 16.15
N TYR A 137 -6.91 2.24 15.05
CA TYR A 137 -8.31 1.85 14.92
C TYR A 137 -8.50 0.33 15.14
N LEU A 138 -7.69 -0.50 14.49
CA LEU A 138 -7.79 -1.96 14.62
C LEU A 138 -7.37 -2.49 15.99
N ALA A 139 -6.47 -1.80 16.70
CA ALA A 139 -6.17 -2.13 18.09
C ALA A 139 -7.38 -1.90 19.01
N ALA A 140 -8.18 -0.88 18.73
CA ALA A 140 -9.43 -0.61 19.45
C ALA A 140 -10.63 -1.46 18.95
N HIS A 141 -10.54 -1.98 17.72
CA HIS A 141 -11.60 -2.75 17.06
C HIS A 141 -11.04 -4.04 16.43
N PRO A 142 -10.58 -5.01 17.25
CA PRO A 142 -9.80 -6.15 16.78
C PRO A 142 -10.59 -7.13 15.90
N ASP A 143 -11.93 -7.08 15.92
CA ASP A 143 -12.83 -7.85 15.08
C ASP A 143 -13.17 -7.18 13.74
N LYS A 144 -12.59 -6.00 13.44
CA LYS A 144 -12.89 -5.21 12.24
C LYS A 144 -11.79 -5.27 11.19
N SER A 145 -12.11 -4.70 10.03
CA SER A 145 -11.15 -4.42 8.95
C SER A 145 -11.12 -2.93 8.66
N ALA A 146 -10.00 -2.44 8.16
CA ALA A 146 -9.82 -1.05 7.74
C ALA A 146 -9.15 -0.97 6.36
N TRP A 147 -9.44 0.09 5.62
CA TRP A 147 -8.76 0.41 4.38
C TRP A 147 -7.70 1.48 4.64
N VAL A 148 -6.48 1.26 4.17
CA VAL A 148 -5.42 2.28 4.16
C VAL A 148 -5.09 2.59 2.72
N MET A 149 -5.27 3.85 2.33
CA MET A 149 -5.18 4.31 0.96
C MET A 149 -4.14 5.40 0.83
N ASN A 150 -3.49 5.47 -0.33
CA ASN A 150 -2.82 6.68 -0.77
C ASN A 150 -3.16 6.99 -2.21
N TRP A 151 -3.07 8.26 -2.59
CA TRP A 151 -3.10 8.68 -3.98
C TRP A 151 -2.23 9.92 -4.21
N ASP A 152 -1.47 9.91 -5.31
CA ASP A 152 -0.85 11.11 -5.85
C ASP A 152 -0.53 10.93 -7.34
N ALA A 153 -0.41 12.05 -8.05
CA ALA A 153 0.07 12.15 -9.41
C ALA A 153 1.00 13.37 -9.54
N PRO A 154 2.26 13.27 -9.06
CA PRO A 154 3.13 14.45 -8.88
C PRO A 154 3.43 15.21 -10.18
N SER A 155 3.48 14.49 -11.30
CA SER A 155 3.74 15.04 -12.64
C SER A 155 2.50 15.63 -13.33
N PHE A 156 1.31 15.36 -12.80
CA PHE A 156 0.03 15.76 -13.38
C PHE A 156 -0.52 17.01 -12.69
N PRO A 157 -1.12 17.99 -13.40
CA PRO A 157 -0.95 18.27 -14.83
C PRO A 157 0.39 18.99 -15.08
N PRO A 158 0.89 19.10 -16.32
CA PRO A 158 0.22 18.73 -17.58
C PRO A 158 0.60 17.35 -18.11
N LYS A 159 1.43 16.58 -17.40
CA LYS A 159 1.87 15.28 -17.91
C LYS A 159 0.84 14.21 -17.58
N ASP A 160 0.39 13.52 -18.60
CA ASP A 160 -0.48 12.33 -18.53
C ASP A 160 0.37 11.07 -18.77
N GLU A 161 -0.17 9.90 -18.45
CA GLU A 161 0.47 8.59 -18.67
C GLU A 161 1.86 8.44 -18.03
N GLN A 162 2.05 9.01 -16.84
CA GLN A 162 3.32 8.93 -16.13
C GLN A 162 3.40 7.62 -15.32
N ILE A 163 4.61 7.18 -14.98
CA ILE A 163 4.80 5.99 -14.13
C ILE A 163 4.92 6.33 -12.65
N ASN A 164 4.96 7.63 -12.30
CA ASN A 164 5.04 8.12 -10.93
C ASN A 164 3.69 8.52 -10.32
N GLU A 165 2.60 8.41 -11.08
CA GLU A 165 1.23 8.46 -10.55
C GLU A 165 0.83 7.09 -9.99
N ASN A 166 0.17 7.07 -8.83
CA ASN A 166 -0.24 5.81 -8.21
C ASN A 166 -1.41 5.98 -7.23
N MET A 167 -2.12 4.87 -7.05
CA MET A 167 -3.07 4.64 -5.97
C MET A 167 -2.79 3.28 -5.35
N VAL A 168 -2.74 3.21 -4.03
CA VAL A 168 -2.63 1.94 -3.29
C VAL A 168 -3.79 1.84 -2.32
N VAL A 169 -4.32 0.62 -2.18
CA VAL A 169 -5.28 0.26 -1.13
C VAL A 169 -4.77 -1.00 -0.43
N LEU A 170 -4.52 -0.88 0.87
CA LEU A 170 -4.24 -2.00 1.76
C LEU A 170 -5.50 -2.35 2.53
N PHE A 171 -5.85 -3.63 2.56
CA PHE A 171 -6.91 -4.15 3.42
C PHE A 171 -6.29 -4.74 4.67
N LEU A 172 -6.49 -4.07 5.79
CA LEU A 172 -6.00 -4.52 7.09
C LEU A 172 -7.13 -5.24 7.82
N ALA A 173 -6.80 -6.37 8.43
CA ALA A 173 -7.69 -7.10 9.31
C ALA A 173 -7.18 -7.01 10.74
N GLY A 174 -8.06 -6.73 11.69
CA GLY A 174 -7.76 -6.81 13.11
C GLY A 174 -7.42 -8.26 13.51
N PRO A 175 -6.68 -8.44 14.61
CA PRO A 175 -6.17 -9.75 15.03
C PRO A 175 -7.26 -10.79 15.33
N ASP A 176 -8.47 -10.36 15.70
CA ASP A 176 -9.59 -11.24 16.04
C ASP A 176 -10.54 -11.46 14.84
N LEU A 177 -10.35 -10.72 13.74
CA LEU A 177 -11.15 -10.88 12.54
C LEU A 177 -10.75 -12.18 11.82
N LYS A 178 -11.68 -13.14 11.81
CA LYS A 178 -11.54 -14.39 11.06
C LYS A 178 -11.65 -14.11 9.56
N THR A 179 -10.51 -13.94 8.89
CA THR A 179 -10.48 -13.64 7.45
C THR A 179 -10.77 -14.86 6.58
N GLU A 180 -10.65 -16.07 7.14
CA GLU A 180 -10.67 -17.36 6.43
C GLU A 180 -9.58 -17.47 5.34
N ARG A 181 -8.52 -16.66 5.48
CA ARG A 181 -7.43 -16.54 4.52
C ARG A 181 -6.10 -16.45 5.24
N GLU A 182 -5.07 -17.02 4.62
CA GLU A 182 -3.69 -16.72 5.02
C GLU A 182 -3.43 -15.21 4.84
N PRO A 183 -2.70 -14.55 5.74
CA PRO A 183 -2.29 -13.16 5.52
C PRO A 183 -1.29 -13.09 4.36
N LEU A 184 -1.27 -11.96 3.64
CA LEU A 184 -0.20 -11.70 2.67
C LEU A 184 1.14 -11.44 3.37
N ALA A 185 1.08 -10.74 4.51
CA ALA A 185 2.18 -10.43 5.41
C ALA A 185 1.58 -9.89 6.72
N TRP A 186 2.42 -9.73 7.74
CA TRP A 186 2.09 -8.97 8.94
C TRP A 186 2.81 -7.62 8.88
N ILE A 187 2.22 -6.58 9.46
CA ILE A 187 2.78 -5.22 9.44
C ILE A 187 2.80 -4.65 10.85
N GLY A 188 3.96 -4.16 11.27
CA GLY A 188 4.09 -3.39 12.50
C GLY A 188 3.66 -1.93 12.31
N LYS A 189 3.54 -1.17 13.41
CA LYS A 189 3.42 0.29 13.32
C LYS A 189 4.69 0.91 12.76
N ALA A 190 4.54 1.90 11.90
CA ALA A 190 5.63 2.74 11.46
C ALA A 190 6.20 3.55 12.64
N ALA A 191 7.51 3.58 12.76
CA ALA A 191 8.23 4.39 13.73
C ALA A 191 8.84 5.61 13.03
N ARG A 192 8.73 6.77 13.69
CA ARG A 192 9.30 8.05 13.25
C ARG A 192 10.26 8.55 14.32
N SER A 193 11.44 8.97 13.91
CA SER A 193 12.41 9.66 14.77
C SER A 193 12.56 11.11 14.34
N ASN A 194 13.16 11.97 15.17
CA ASN A 194 13.52 13.34 14.79
C ASN A 194 15.03 13.54 14.89
N VAL A 195 15.66 14.05 13.82
CA VAL A 195 17.10 14.34 13.79
C VAL A 195 17.52 15.36 14.85
N LYS A 196 16.61 16.25 15.26
CA LYS A 196 16.85 17.29 16.27
C LYS A 196 16.96 16.74 17.69
N ASP A 197 16.56 15.49 17.93
CA ASP A 197 16.65 14.84 19.24
C ASP A 197 18.06 14.30 19.54
N PHE A 198 18.99 14.36 18.56
CA PHE A 198 20.32 13.77 18.66
C PHE A 198 21.43 14.82 18.56
N GLU A 199 22.54 14.54 19.24
CA GLU A 199 23.75 15.37 19.13
C GLU A 199 24.73 14.84 18.09
N ALA A 200 25.42 15.75 17.41
CA ALA A 200 26.47 15.37 16.46
C ALA A 200 27.68 14.82 17.23
N LYS A 201 28.16 13.64 16.85
CA LYS A 201 29.32 12.98 17.47
C LYS A 201 30.26 12.43 16.40
N GLN A 202 31.53 12.26 16.74
CA GLN A 202 32.50 11.66 15.84
C GLN A 202 32.05 10.25 15.43
N GLY A 203 32.01 9.96 14.14
CA GLY A 203 31.59 8.66 13.60
C GLY A 203 30.08 8.42 13.51
N ALA A 204 29.23 9.32 14.02
CA ALA A 204 27.77 9.18 13.92
C ALA A 204 27.07 10.54 13.73
N SER A 205 26.55 10.80 12.53
CA SER A 205 25.75 11.99 12.26
C SER A 205 24.41 11.92 13.03
N ARG A 206 23.76 13.07 13.23
CA ARG A 206 22.41 13.11 13.82
C ARG A 206 21.41 12.28 13.00
N ALA A 207 21.53 12.32 11.67
CA ALA A 207 20.69 11.55 10.75
C ALA A 207 20.89 10.04 10.92
N VAL A 208 22.12 9.56 11.06
CA VAL A 208 22.42 8.14 11.30
C VAL A 208 21.82 7.69 12.64
N GLN A 209 21.96 8.49 13.69
CA GLN A 209 21.38 8.16 15.00
C GLN A 209 19.84 8.11 14.96
N ALA A 210 19.21 9.07 14.28
CA ALA A 210 17.76 9.07 14.11
C ALA A 210 17.27 7.88 13.28
N TRP A 211 18.00 7.48 12.22
CA TRP A 211 17.68 6.27 11.47
C TRP A 211 17.80 5.01 12.32
N LYS A 212 18.84 4.87 13.15
CA LYS A 212 18.97 3.74 14.08
C LYS A 212 17.75 3.65 14.99
N SER A 213 17.38 4.77 15.62
CA SER A 213 16.22 4.83 16.50
C SER A 213 14.91 4.46 15.79
N ALA A 214 14.70 4.93 14.55
CA ALA A 214 13.51 4.59 13.77
C ALA A 214 13.47 3.10 13.39
N ILE A 215 14.61 2.53 12.98
CA ILE A 215 14.71 1.11 12.60
C ILE A 215 14.51 0.20 13.80
N ASP A 216 15.15 0.51 14.93
CA ASP A 216 15.01 -0.25 16.18
C ASP A 216 13.55 -0.27 16.65
N ALA A 217 12.91 0.90 16.66
CA ALA A 217 11.50 1.01 17.05
C ALA A 217 10.56 0.31 16.06
N ALA A 218 10.81 0.40 14.75
CA ALA A 218 10.00 -0.28 13.73
C ALA A 218 10.10 -1.81 13.85
N ALA A 219 11.30 -2.35 14.09
CA ALA A 219 11.51 -3.78 14.33
C ALA A 219 10.83 -4.23 15.62
N SER A 220 10.95 -3.45 16.70
CA SER A 220 10.25 -3.70 17.96
C SER A 220 8.73 -3.70 17.79
N ASN A 221 8.16 -2.74 17.04
CA ASN A 221 6.73 -2.67 16.74
C ASN A 221 6.22 -3.88 15.95
N ALA A 222 7.09 -4.52 15.16
CA ALA A 222 6.80 -5.75 14.43
C ALA A 222 7.12 -7.03 15.23
N GLY A 223 7.64 -6.90 16.47
CA GLY A 223 7.98 -8.03 17.32
C GLY A 223 9.17 -8.86 16.83
N VAL A 224 10.08 -8.26 16.07
CA VAL A 224 11.25 -8.95 15.48
C VAL A 224 12.56 -8.20 15.81
N PRO A 225 13.70 -8.90 15.92
CA PRO A 225 14.98 -8.22 16.10
C PRO A 225 15.43 -7.56 14.79
N VAL A 226 16.16 -6.44 14.87
CA VAL A 226 16.71 -5.74 13.69
C VAL A 226 17.58 -6.67 12.83
N SER A 227 18.36 -7.55 13.46
CA SER A 227 19.19 -8.54 12.76
C SER A 227 18.41 -9.55 11.92
N SER A 228 17.08 -9.61 12.05
CA SER A 228 16.22 -10.46 11.21
C SER A 228 15.73 -9.78 9.92
N VAL A 229 15.99 -8.48 9.73
CA VAL A 229 15.64 -7.78 8.49
C VAL A 229 16.54 -8.30 7.36
N ASN A 230 15.91 -8.71 6.26
CA ASN A 230 16.59 -9.37 5.14
C ASN A 230 16.63 -8.52 3.86
N TYR A 231 15.74 -7.54 3.75
CA TYR A 231 15.59 -6.72 2.55
C TYR A 231 15.07 -5.33 2.90
N ILE A 232 15.46 -4.33 2.13
CA ILE A 232 15.09 -2.93 2.33
C ILE A 232 14.38 -2.42 1.09
N VAL A 233 13.22 -1.80 1.27
CA VAL A 233 12.54 -0.98 0.26
C VAL A 233 12.65 0.48 0.70
N HIS A 234 13.04 1.38 -0.20
CA HIS A 234 13.17 2.80 0.10
C HIS A 234 12.86 3.69 -1.12
N ASP A 235 12.59 4.96 -0.86
CA ASP A 235 12.13 5.96 -1.84
C ASP A 235 13.15 7.09 -2.08
N ALA A 236 14.44 6.82 -1.84
CA ALA A 236 15.50 7.85 -1.88
C ALA A 236 15.61 8.59 -3.23
N GLY A 237 15.22 7.94 -4.33
CA GLY A 237 15.33 8.49 -5.68
C GLY A 237 16.72 8.30 -6.28
N LYS A 238 16.99 8.90 -7.44
CA LYS A 238 18.30 8.80 -8.12
C LYS A 238 18.68 10.10 -8.82
N GLY A 239 19.99 10.31 -8.99
CA GLY A 239 20.52 11.33 -9.89
C GLY A 239 20.41 12.78 -9.40
N SER A 240 20.24 13.00 -8.10
CA SER A 240 20.21 14.33 -7.49
C SER A 240 20.96 14.36 -6.16
N ASP A 241 21.40 15.55 -5.72
CA ASP A 241 22.07 15.72 -4.42
C ASP A 241 21.16 15.35 -3.25
N ALA A 242 19.86 15.63 -3.38
CA ALA A 242 18.85 15.21 -2.41
C ALA A 242 18.80 13.68 -2.30
N ALA A 243 18.75 12.97 -3.44
CA ALA A 243 18.75 11.50 -3.45
C ALA A 243 20.04 10.92 -2.84
N SER A 244 21.19 11.50 -3.17
CA SER A 244 22.50 11.13 -2.60
C SER A 244 22.53 11.33 -1.07
N THR A 245 21.98 12.43 -0.58
CA THR A 245 21.92 12.74 0.86
C THR A 245 21.01 11.76 1.61
N ARG A 246 19.82 11.51 1.05
CA ARG A 246 18.83 10.56 1.60
C ARG A 246 19.43 9.16 1.73
N ILE A 247 20.06 8.68 0.65
CA ILE A 247 20.61 7.32 0.65
C ILE A 247 21.88 7.20 1.49
N ALA A 248 22.75 8.20 1.54
CA ALA A 248 24.00 8.13 2.32
C ALA A 248 23.75 7.84 3.81
N SER A 249 22.81 8.57 4.42
CA SER A 249 22.50 8.39 5.85
C SER A 249 21.84 7.04 6.14
N LEU A 250 20.93 6.59 5.26
CA LEU A 250 20.28 5.29 5.39
C LEU A 250 21.29 4.16 5.18
N SER A 251 22.08 4.19 4.11
CA SER A 251 23.09 3.16 3.80
C SER A 251 24.11 3.01 4.91
N GLN A 252 24.64 4.12 5.43
CA GLN A 252 25.56 4.07 6.58
C GLN A 252 24.89 3.39 7.77
N THR A 253 23.66 3.77 8.09
CA THR A 253 22.93 3.17 9.22
C THR A 253 22.75 1.67 9.03
N LEU A 254 22.32 1.23 7.85
CA LEU A 254 22.08 -0.18 7.56
C LEU A 254 23.37 -1.01 7.70
N THR A 255 24.52 -0.48 7.26
CA THR A 255 25.81 -1.17 7.46
C THR A 255 26.25 -1.26 8.93
N GLU A 256 25.70 -0.40 9.80
CA GLU A 256 26.01 -0.41 11.23
C GLU A 256 25.05 -1.29 12.05
N VAL A 257 23.80 -1.50 11.60
CA VAL A 257 22.77 -2.25 12.37
C VAL A 257 22.47 -3.65 11.84
N LEU A 258 22.75 -3.92 10.56
CA LEU A 258 22.48 -5.21 9.94
C LEU A 258 23.78 -6.01 9.74
N PRO A 259 23.86 -7.26 10.23
CA PRO A 259 25.04 -8.10 10.02
C PRO A 259 25.17 -8.46 8.54
N GLU A 260 26.39 -8.34 8.01
CA GLU A 260 26.75 -8.75 6.64
C GLU A 260 25.88 -8.12 5.53
N TYR A 261 25.32 -6.93 5.78
CA TYR A 261 24.43 -6.26 4.84
C TYR A 261 25.12 -5.91 3.51
N ASP A 262 24.60 -6.45 2.41
CA ASP A 262 24.99 -6.08 1.06
C ASP A 262 23.94 -5.15 0.44
N PHE A 263 24.24 -3.86 0.47
CA PHE A 263 23.41 -2.82 -0.12
C PHE A 263 23.05 -3.09 -1.59
N ARG A 264 23.91 -3.76 -2.38
CA ARG A 264 23.65 -3.95 -3.82
C ARG A 264 22.56 -4.97 -4.09
N THR A 265 22.44 -5.97 -3.24
CA THR A 265 21.55 -7.12 -3.48
C THR A 265 20.35 -7.16 -2.54
N GLN A 266 20.40 -6.42 -1.43
CA GLN A 266 19.37 -6.42 -0.39
C GLN A 266 18.55 -5.12 -0.32
N THR A 267 18.61 -4.27 -1.34
CA THR A 267 17.82 -3.02 -1.39
C THR A 267 17.01 -2.90 -2.69
N PHE A 268 15.90 -2.17 -2.61
CA PHE A 268 15.13 -1.71 -3.75
C PHE A 268 14.77 -0.23 -3.59
N ASN A 269 15.18 0.59 -4.55
CA ASN A 269 14.88 2.01 -4.58
C ASN A 269 13.69 2.26 -5.51
N THR A 270 12.49 2.39 -4.94
CA THR A 270 11.25 2.50 -5.71
C THR A 270 11.23 3.77 -6.56
N SER A 271 11.60 4.91 -5.97
CA SER A 271 11.63 6.20 -6.68
C SER A 271 12.70 6.28 -7.77
N ALA A 272 13.75 5.46 -7.71
CA ALA A 272 14.73 5.35 -8.81
C ALA A 272 14.14 4.65 -10.05
N LEU A 273 13.14 3.77 -9.85
CA LEU A 273 12.44 3.07 -10.93
C LEU A 273 11.23 3.88 -11.41
N LEU A 274 10.36 4.29 -10.49
CA LEU A 274 9.06 4.89 -10.80
C LEU A 274 9.10 6.41 -10.89
N GLY A 275 10.13 7.07 -10.34
CA GLY A 275 10.15 8.53 -10.16
C GLY A 275 9.59 8.94 -8.80
N ASP A 276 9.56 10.25 -8.53
CA ASP A 276 8.99 10.77 -7.28
C ASP A 276 7.47 10.59 -7.27
N MET A 277 6.97 9.86 -6.28
CA MET A 277 5.56 9.47 -6.14
C MET A 277 4.78 10.37 -5.17
N GLY A 278 5.41 11.39 -4.57
CA GLY A 278 4.76 12.30 -3.63
C GLY A 278 4.04 11.54 -2.51
N ALA A 279 2.81 11.93 -2.16
CA ALA A 279 2.01 11.26 -1.13
C ALA A 279 1.72 9.77 -1.42
N GLY A 280 1.95 9.32 -2.65
CA GLY A 280 1.80 7.93 -3.07
C GLY A 280 2.96 7.01 -2.70
N ALA A 281 4.07 7.54 -2.17
CA ALA A 281 5.29 6.75 -1.94
C ALA A 281 5.14 5.68 -0.85
N ALA A 282 4.70 6.07 0.36
CA ALA A 282 4.73 5.20 1.53
C ALA A 282 4.01 3.86 1.35
N LEU A 283 2.73 3.83 0.92
CA LEU A 283 2.05 2.53 0.78
C LEU A 283 2.44 1.80 -0.49
N THR A 284 2.97 2.49 -1.52
CA THR A 284 3.59 1.80 -2.66
C THR A 284 4.79 0.98 -2.20
N ASP A 285 5.66 1.57 -1.38
CA ASP A 285 6.80 0.86 -0.81
C ASP A 285 6.37 -0.29 0.11
N VAL A 286 5.34 -0.07 0.94
CA VAL A 286 4.76 -1.13 1.78
C VAL A 286 4.18 -2.26 0.94
N ALA A 287 3.44 -1.96 -0.13
CA ALA A 287 2.87 -2.97 -1.01
C ALA A 287 3.97 -3.81 -1.69
N LEU A 288 5.07 -3.18 -2.12
CA LEU A 288 6.24 -3.88 -2.67
C LEU A 288 6.93 -4.75 -1.62
N ALA A 289 7.05 -4.26 -0.39
CA ALA A 289 7.59 -5.03 0.72
C ALA A 289 6.73 -6.25 1.07
N ILE A 290 5.40 -6.11 1.09
CA ILE A 290 4.45 -7.23 1.23
C ILE A 290 4.66 -8.24 0.10
N GLY A 291 4.79 -7.76 -1.15
CA GLY A 291 5.18 -8.54 -2.34
C GLY A 291 6.41 -9.40 -2.08
N ARG A 292 7.50 -8.75 -1.71
CA ARG A 292 8.80 -9.38 -1.45
C ARG A 292 8.73 -10.39 -0.30
N ALA A 293 8.11 -10.03 0.81
CA ALA A 293 8.01 -10.89 2.00
C ALA A 293 7.18 -12.14 1.72
N ASN A 294 6.03 -11.99 1.03
CA ASN A 294 5.15 -13.13 0.72
C ASN A 294 5.79 -14.12 -0.26
N HIS A 295 6.44 -13.60 -1.30
CA HIS A 295 6.93 -14.45 -2.39
C HIS A 295 8.30 -15.06 -2.10
N LEU A 296 9.17 -14.32 -1.43
CA LEU A 296 10.58 -14.67 -1.26
C LEU A 296 10.98 -14.84 0.21
N GLY A 297 10.06 -14.63 1.14
CA GLY A 297 10.31 -14.74 2.59
C GLY A 297 11.21 -13.63 3.13
N GLY A 298 11.47 -13.73 4.44
CA GLY A 298 12.28 -12.77 5.19
C GLY A 298 11.51 -11.49 5.56
N ASN A 299 12.00 -10.81 6.59
CA ASN A 299 11.44 -9.54 7.04
C ASN A 299 11.96 -8.40 6.17
N VAL A 300 11.06 -7.50 5.77
CA VAL A 300 11.38 -6.38 4.88
C VAL A 300 11.21 -5.08 5.64
N LEU A 301 12.26 -4.28 5.68
CA LEU A 301 12.21 -2.90 6.19
C LEU A 301 11.78 -1.98 5.04
N VAL A 302 10.78 -1.15 5.29
CA VAL A 302 10.42 -0.03 4.42
C VAL A 302 10.92 1.25 5.07
N ALA A 303 11.71 2.02 4.35
CA ALA A 303 12.31 3.26 4.81
C ALA A 303 11.78 4.46 4.00
N GLY A 304 11.00 5.31 4.66
CA GLY A 304 10.54 6.60 4.13
C GLY A 304 11.62 7.65 4.28
N THR A 305 12.30 7.96 3.18
CA THR A 305 13.50 8.81 3.14
C THR A 305 13.23 10.23 2.66
N THR A 306 12.00 10.52 2.24
CA THR A 306 11.65 11.83 1.66
C THR A 306 11.70 12.98 2.67
N ASP A 307 11.33 12.74 3.94
CA ASP A 307 11.50 13.66 5.07
C ASP A 307 12.83 13.39 5.80
N THR A 308 13.88 14.13 5.42
CA THR A 308 15.23 13.95 5.97
C THR A 308 15.37 14.38 7.43
N GLU A 309 14.46 15.22 7.94
CA GLU A 309 14.45 15.60 9.35
C GLU A 309 13.78 14.53 10.22
N HIS A 310 12.92 13.70 9.62
CA HIS A 310 12.16 12.69 10.34
C HIS A 310 12.20 11.31 9.68
N PRO A 311 13.33 10.60 9.82
CA PRO A 311 13.44 9.21 9.42
C PRO A 311 12.23 8.39 9.87
N THR A 312 11.59 7.72 8.91
CA THR A 312 10.40 6.90 9.15
C THR A 312 10.64 5.51 8.62
N ALA A 313 10.31 4.49 9.41
CA ALA A 313 10.52 3.10 9.07
C ALA A 313 9.33 2.24 9.49
N VAL A 314 9.04 1.18 8.72
CA VAL A 314 8.10 0.12 9.12
C VAL A 314 8.66 -1.23 8.71
N VAL A 315 8.40 -2.27 9.50
CA VAL A 315 8.78 -3.65 9.18
C VAL A 315 7.56 -4.45 8.75
N VAL A 316 7.69 -5.09 7.59
CA VAL A 316 6.75 -6.07 7.05
C VAL A 316 7.33 -7.46 7.31
N VAL A 317 6.59 -8.28 8.05
CA VAL A 317 6.99 -9.63 8.45
C VAL A 317 6.36 -10.64 7.51
N ALA A 318 7.16 -11.58 7.02
CA ALA A 318 6.68 -12.62 6.12
C ALA A 318 5.57 -13.47 6.77
N PRO A 319 4.58 -13.93 5.99
CA PRO A 319 3.59 -14.86 6.50
C PRO A 319 4.26 -16.22 6.80
N SER A 320 3.64 -17.02 7.67
CA SER A 320 4.11 -18.38 7.98
C SER A 320 4.07 -19.31 6.75
N LYS A 321 3.16 -19.03 5.81
CA LYS A 321 3.04 -19.73 4.53
C LYS A 321 3.29 -18.78 3.38
N LEU A 322 4.43 -18.93 2.74
CA LEU A 322 4.80 -18.18 1.55
C LEU A 322 3.96 -18.57 0.33
N THR A 323 3.87 -17.65 -0.64
CA THR A 323 3.35 -17.93 -1.98
C THR A 323 4.48 -17.76 -3.01
N PRO A 324 5.38 -18.74 -3.18
CA PRO A 324 6.52 -18.59 -4.09
C PRO A 324 6.09 -18.34 -5.54
N ILE A 325 6.90 -17.58 -6.27
CA ILE A 325 6.74 -17.38 -7.71
C ILE A 325 7.38 -18.54 -8.46
N ASP A 326 6.57 -19.25 -9.24
CA ASP A 326 6.91 -20.27 -10.21
C ASP A 326 7.00 -19.62 -11.59
N ALA A 327 8.23 -19.47 -12.10
CA ALA A 327 8.50 -18.87 -13.41
C ALA A 327 7.93 -19.67 -14.58
N GLY A 328 7.58 -20.95 -14.37
CA GLY A 328 6.96 -21.81 -15.38
C GLY A 328 5.43 -21.68 -15.45
N LYS A 329 4.81 -20.89 -14.56
CA LYS A 329 3.35 -20.72 -14.49
C LYS A 329 2.92 -19.28 -14.69
N ASP A 330 1.81 -19.11 -15.38
CA ASP A 330 1.18 -17.79 -15.52
C ASP A 330 0.59 -17.32 -14.19
N TRP A 331 0.86 -16.05 -13.84
CA TRP A 331 0.19 -15.39 -12.73
C TRP A 331 -1.30 -15.20 -13.07
N PHE A 332 -2.19 -15.31 -12.08
CA PHE A 332 -3.63 -15.21 -12.32
C PHE A 332 -4.04 -13.89 -13.01
N ARG A 333 -3.35 -12.78 -12.69
CA ARG A 333 -3.57 -11.47 -13.31
C ARG A 333 -3.04 -11.35 -14.75
N ALA A 334 -2.14 -12.24 -15.19
CA ALA A 334 -1.60 -12.23 -16.56
C ALA A 334 -2.57 -12.81 -17.60
N ARG A 335 -3.72 -13.34 -17.17
CA ARG A 335 -4.74 -13.96 -18.04
C ARG A 335 -5.65 -12.95 -18.76
N GLY A 336 -5.48 -11.65 -18.51
CA GLY A 336 -6.25 -10.59 -19.17
C GLY A 336 -7.66 -10.41 -18.60
N GLU A 337 -8.47 -9.63 -19.34
CA GLU A 337 -9.82 -9.21 -18.95
C GLU A 337 -9.84 -8.56 -17.55
N ASN A 338 -10.94 -8.71 -16.82
CA ASN A 338 -11.10 -8.07 -15.52
C ASN A 338 -10.28 -8.78 -14.41
N ASN A 339 -9.52 -9.83 -14.74
CA ASN A 339 -8.64 -10.50 -13.77
C ASN A 339 -7.41 -9.66 -13.42
N ALA A 340 -7.00 -8.74 -14.30
CA ALA A 340 -5.85 -7.86 -14.10
C ALA A 340 -6.01 -6.95 -12.85
N TYR A 341 -7.25 -6.65 -12.48
CA TYR A 341 -7.62 -5.70 -11.43
C TYR A 341 -8.08 -6.36 -10.13
N LEU A 342 -8.04 -7.70 -10.05
CA LEU A 342 -8.33 -8.47 -8.82
C LEU A 342 -7.36 -8.09 -7.71
N PRO A 343 -7.81 -7.60 -6.53
CA PRO A 343 -6.96 -7.39 -5.40
C PRO A 343 -6.21 -8.65 -5.06
N TRP A 344 -4.99 -8.43 -4.61
CA TRP A 344 -4.14 -9.50 -4.20
C TRP A 344 -4.58 -9.90 -2.81
N TRP A 345 -4.97 -11.16 -2.66
CA TRP A 345 -5.40 -11.72 -1.38
C TRP A 345 -4.56 -12.94 -1.07
N GLY A 346 -4.37 -13.20 0.22
CA GLY A 346 -3.84 -14.49 0.62
C GLY A 346 -4.83 -15.61 0.34
N ARG A 347 -4.27 -16.82 0.33
CA ARG A 347 -5.00 -18.04 -0.04
C ARG A 347 -6.11 -18.32 0.96
N ARG A 348 -7.29 -18.67 0.47
CA ARG A 348 -8.39 -19.14 1.31
C ARG A 348 -8.02 -20.45 2.00
N HIS A 349 -8.50 -20.67 3.22
CA HIS A 349 -8.31 -21.93 3.93
C HIS A 349 -9.21 -23.06 3.40
N ASP A 350 -10.34 -22.72 2.77
CA ASP A 350 -11.36 -23.65 2.29
C ASP A 350 -11.27 -23.96 0.79
N ALA A 351 -10.31 -23.37 0.07
CA ALA A 351 -10.19 -23.52 -1.37
C ALA A 351 -8.84 -24.10 -1.80
N ARG A 352 -8.87 -24.87 -2.89
CA ARG A 352 -7.65 -25.38 -3.52
C ARG A 352 -6.94 -24.28 -4.31
N PRO A 353 -5.61 -24.34 -4.46
CA PRO A 353 -4.90 -23.48 -5.41
C PRO A 353 -5.45 -23.71 -6.82
N ALA A 354 -5.84 -22.64 -7.51
CA ALA A 354 -6.40 -22.72 -8.87
C ALA A 354 -5.38 -22.27 -9.91
N SER A 355 -4.87 -21.04 -9.75
CA SER A 355 -3.77 -20.49 -10.53
C SER A 355 -2.74 -19.87 -9.61
N GLN A 356 -1.53 -19.68 -10.11
CA GLN A 356 -0.47 -19.12 -9.29
C GLN A 356 -0.88 -17.73 -8.77
N GLY A 357 -0.83 -17.59 -7.43
CA GLY A 357 -1.26 -16.38 -6.72
C GLY A 357 -2.75 -16.29 -6.41
N TYR A 358 -3.57 -17.31 -6.71
CA TYR A 358 -5.02 -17.26 -6.54
C TYR A 358 -5.64 -18.58 -6.04
N SER A 359 -6.69 -18.46 -5.23
CA SER A 359 -7.53 -19.56 -4.74
C SER A 359 -8.99 -19.28 -5.13
N GLU A 360 -9.65 -20.26 -5.76
CA GLU A 360 -11.02 -20.14 -6.29
C GLU A 360 -12.12 -19.99 -5.22
#